data_AF-A0A7C0UG05-F1
#
_entry.id   AF-A0A7C0UG05-F1
#
_cell.length_a   1.000
_cell.length_b   1.000
_cell.length_c   1.000
_cell.angle_alpha   90.00
_cell.angle_beta   90.00
_cell.angle_gamma   90.00
#
_symmetry.space_group_name_H-M   'P 1'
#
loop_
_entity.id
_entity.type
_entity.pdbx_description
1 polymer ?
#
loop_
_entity_poly.entity_id
_entity_poly.type
_entity_poly.pdbx_seq_one_letter_code
_entity_poly.pdbx_strand_id
1 'polypeptide(L)' 'ISVYRFILPEKEIRVCGGRVQTLGELNSMVFLAGADGLLTGNYLTLKGRCAEDDIKLIKMLGLRYD' A
#
# COMPACT_ATOMS: atom_id res chain seq x y z
N ILE A 1 -2.09 -4.17 -9.86
CA ILE A 1 -0.73 -3.98 -9.27
C ILE A 1 0.26 -4.93 -9.95
N SER A 2 0.07 -6.25 -9.87
CA SER A 2 1.02 -7.24 -10.43
C SER A 2 1.34 -7.07 -11.92
N VAL A 3 0.32 -6.78 -12.73
CA VAL A 3 0.52 -6.47 -14.17
C VAL A 3 1.42 -5.24 -14.36
N TYR A 4 1.21 -4.18 -13.57
CA TYR A 4 2.06 -2.98 -13.63
C TYR A 4 3.49 -3.28 -13.17
N ARG A 5 3.69 -4.05 -12.09
CA ARG A 5 5.03 -4.45 -11.66
C ARG A 5 5.74 -5.30 -12.72
N PHE A 6 5.02 -6.18 -13.39
CA PHE A 6 5.57 -7.00 -14.46
C PHE A 6 6.03 -6.15 -15.65
N ILE A 7 5.23 -5.16 -16.06
CA ILE A 7 5.55 -4.26 -17.18
C ILE A 7 6.61 -3.21 -16.79
N LEU A 8 6.61 -2.76 -15.53
CA LEU A 8 7.46 -1.69 -15.00
C LEU A 8 8.28 -2.19 -13.81
N PRO A 9 9.30 -3.05 -14.03
CA PRO A 9 10.01 -3.73 -12.95
C PRO A 9 10.73 -2.75 -12.01
N GLU A 10 11.25 -1.65 -12.53
CA GLU A 10 12.09 -0.68 -11.79
C GLU A 10 11.34 0.58 -11.35
N LYS A 11 10.07 0.75 -11.74
CA LYS A 11 9.32 1.97 -11.39
C LYS A 11 8.67 1.83 -10.03
N GLU A 12 8.56 2.95 -9.33
CA GLU A 12 7.76 3.03 -8.12
C GLU A 12 6.29 2.83 -8.46
N ILE A 13 5.63 1.95 -7.71
CA ILE A 13 4.20 1.66 -7.79
C ILE A 13 3.61 1.95 -6.42
N ARG A 14 3.14 3.20 -6.27
CA ARG A 14 2.50 3.68 -5.05
C ARG A 14 1.01 3.40 -5.06
N VAL A 15 0.51 2.74 -4.02
CA VAL A 15 -0.93 2.55 -3.82
C VAL A 15 -1.48 3.67 -2.94
N CYS A 16 -2.41 4.42 -3.50
CA CYS A 16 -3.02 5.58 -2.87
C CYS A 16 -4.41 5.24 -2.31
N GLY A 17 -5.30 6.23 -2.26
CA GLY A 17 -6.63 6.08 -1.66
C GLY A 17 -7.48 4.98 -2.29
N GLY A 18 -8.39 4.42 -1.48
CA GLY A 18 -9.33 3.38 -1.89
C GLY A 18 -8.91 1.96 -1.51
N ARG A 19 -7.64 1.69 -1.16
CA ARG A 19 -7.20 0.32 -0.82
C ARG A 19 -7.92 -0.27 0.38
N VAL A 20 -8.25 0.54 1.40
CA VAL A 20 -8.97 0.05 2.59
C VAL A 20 -10.43 -0.24 2.25
N GLN A 21 -11.07 0.65 1.49
CA GLN A 21 -12.46 0.50 1.07
C GLN A 21 -12.66 -0.66 0.10
N THR A 22 -11.73 -0.83 -0.83
CA THR A 22 -11.82 -1.83 -1.92
C THR A 22 -11.33 -3.20 -1.49
N LEU A 23 -10.25 -3.28 -0.69
CA LEU A 23 -9.62 -4.55 -0.34
C LEU A 23 -9.90 -5.01 1.09
N GLY A 24 -10.33 -4.10 1.98
CA GLY A 24 -10.60 -4.43 3.38
C GLY A 24 -9.38 -5.10 4.05
N GLU A 25 -9.57 -6.32 4.53
CA GLU A 25 -8.53 -7.13 5.17
C GLU A 25 -7.40 -7.53 4.22
N LEU A 26 -7.68 -7.61 2.91
CA LEU A 26 -6.71 -7.95 1.88
C LEU A 26 -5.81 -6.76 1.48
N ASN A 27 -5.94 -5.62 2.16
CA ASN A 27 -5.09 -4.46 1.91
C ASN A 27 -3.58 -4.77 1.98
N SER A 28 -3.15 -5.71 2.82
CA SER A 28 -1.74 -6.14 2.91
C SER A 28 -1.21 -6.76 1.62
N MET A 29 -2.08 -7.35 0.79
CA MET A 29 -1.72 -8.04 -0.44
C MET A 29 -1.15 -7.10 -1.51
N VAL A 30 -1.33 -5.79 -1.39
CA VAL A 30 -0.79 -4.83 -2.36
C VAL A 30 0.74 -4.93 -2.47
N PHE A 31 1.43 -5.19 -1.36
CA PHE A 31 2.88 -5.36 -1.33
C PHE A 31 3.30 -6.66 -2.02
N LEU A 32 2.59 -7.77 -1.74
CA LEU A 32 2.81 -9.04 -2.43
C LEU A 32 2.54 -8.93 -3.93
N ALA A 33 1.56 -8.11 -4.31
CA ALA A 33 1.24 -7.85 -5.70
C ALA A 33 2.27 -6.95 -6.40
N GLY A 34 3.28 -6.43 -5.68
CA GLY A 34 4.39 -5.67 -6.24
C GLY A 34 4.34 -4.16 -6.01
N ALA A 35 3.47 -3.65 -5.14
CA ALA A 35 3.54 -2.26 -4.70
C ALA A 35 4.74 -2.06 -3.76
N ASP A 36 5.44 -0.94 -3.92
CA ASP A 36 6.60 -0.54 -3.10
C ASP A 36 6.38 0.81 -2.40
N GLY A 37 5.30 1.52 -2.73
CA GLY A 37 4.91 2.77 -2.09
C GLY A 37 3.47 2.73 -1.58
N LEU A 38 3.18 3.52 -0.55
CA LEU A 38 1.85 3.57 0.03
C LEU A 38 1.51 4.97 0.58
N LEU A 39 0.29 5.46 0.33
CA LEU A 39 -0.21 6.70 0.94
C LEU A 39 -0.77 6.41 2.34
N THR A 40 -0.14 6.97 3.37
CA THR A 40 -0.48 6.78 4.78
C THR A 40 -1.42 7.87 5.29
N GLY A 41 -2.15 7.57 6.36
CA GLY A 41 -3.07 8.53 6.97
C GLY A 41 -4.34 8.76 6.13
N ASN A 42 -4.88 9.98 6.21
CA ASN A 42 -6.01 10.38 5.38
C ASN A 42 -5.61 10.48 3.92
N TYR A 43 -6.49 10.04 3.03
CA TYR A 43 -6.33 10.22 1.60
C TYR A 43 -6.74 11.64 1.19
N LEU A 44 -6.45 12.00 -0.06
CA LEU A 44 -6.71 13.36 -0.57
C LEU A 44 -8.15 13.83 -0.40
N THR A 45 -9.13 12.96 -0.64
CA THR A 45 -10.58 13.28 -0.57
C THR A 45 -11.37 12.36 0.34
N LEU A 46 -10.73 11.32 0.89
CA LEU A 46 -11.39 10.25 1.62
C LEU A 46 -10.67 10.00 2.95
N LYS A 47 -11.44 9.64 3.98
CA LYS A 47 -10.85 9.12 5.22
C LYS A 47 -10.09 7.84 4.91
N GLY A 48 -8.84 7.81 5.34
CA GLY A 48 -7.97 6.65 5.23
C GLY A 48 -7.83 5.93 6.55
N ARG A 49 -6.78 5.12 6.66
CA ARG A 49 -6.40 4.47 7.92
C ARG A 49 -5.49 5.38 8.74
N CYS A 50 -5.36 5.11 10.04
CA CYS A 50 -4.38 5.80 10.86
C CYS A 50 -2.96 5.48 10.33
N ALA A 51 -2.06 6.45 10.32
CA ALA A 51 -0.70 6.24 9.81
C ALA A 51 0.04 5.17 10.63
N GLU A 52 -0.25 5.09 11.92
CA GLU A 52 0.29 4.07 12.84
C GLU A 52 -0.10 2.66 12.43
N ASP A 53 -1.30 2.46 11.86
CA ASP A 53 -1.75 1.15 11.40
C ASP A 53 -1.00 0.70 10.14
N ASP A 54 -0.63 1.66 9.28
CA ASP A 54 0.21 1.38 8.12
C ASP A 54 1.64 1.05 8.53
N ILE A 55 2.21 1.77 9.52
CA ILE A 55 3.53 1.45 10.08
C ILE A 55 3.52 0.05 10.71
N LYS A 56 2.47 -0.30 11.48
CA LYS A 56 2.32 -1.64 12.03
C LYS A 56 2.25 -2.70 10.93
N LEU A 57 1.49 -2.45 9.87
CA LEU A 57 1.38 -3.35 8.73
C LEU A 57 2.74 -3.59 8.06
N ILE A 58 3.50 -2.52 7.78
CA ILE A 58 4.82 -2.61 7.16
C ILE A 58 5.76 -3.45 8.04
N LYS A 59 5.77 -3.20 9.36
CA LYS A 59 6.56 -3.98 10.32
C LYS A 59 6.13 -5.45 10.38
N MET A 60 4.83 -5.73 10.39
CA MET A 60 4.29 -7.10 10.40
C MET A 60 4.69 -7.90 9.14
N LEU A 61 4.80 -7.21 8.00
CA LEU A 61 5.23 -7.82 6.73
C LEU A 61 6.76 -7.95 6.62
N GLY A 62 7.53 -7.50 7.62
CA GLY A 62 8.99 -7.51 7.59
C GLY A 62 9.61 -6.54 6.58
N LEU A 63 8.84 -5.55 6.14
CA LEU A 63 9.26 -4.54 5.17
C LEU A 63 9.96 -3.37 5.87
N ARG A 64 10.79 -2.64 5.10
CA ARG A 64 11.48 -1.44 5.56
C ARG A 64 10.82 -0.21 4.96
N TYR A 65 10.89 0.89 5.70
CA TYR A 65 10.44 2.20 5.26
C TYR A 65 11.51 3.22 5.67
N ASP A 66 11.68 4.25 4.84
CA ASP A 66 12.61 5.36 5.07
C ASP A 66 11.94 6.52 5.84
#